data_AF-X0YCZ2-F1
#
_entry.id   AF-X0YCZ2-F1
#
_cell.length_a   1.000
_cell.length_b   1.000
_cell.length_c   1.000
_cell.angle_alpha   90.00
_cell.angle_beta   90.00
_cell.angle_gamma   90.00
#
_symmetry.space_group_name_H-M   'P 1'
#
loop_
_entity.id
_entity.type
_entity.pdbx_description
1 polymer ?
#
loop_
_entity_poly.entity_id
_entity_poly.type
_entity_poly.pdbx_seq_one_letter_code
_entity_poly.pdbx_strand_id
1 'polypeptide(L)'
;PIYGYPEKLGLSVIQFVALPVLLGVVAGLGAGVRFYRTVILDETRADYVRTARAKGVGEGGVMFGHVLKNAMIPIITQVVVVIPFLFLGSLLLERFFSIPGLGYMLIDAVNSSDWPVINALTFVGALIYLGALLLTDLCYALVDPRVTLK
;
A
#
# COMPACT_ATOMS: atom_id res chain seq x y z
N PRO A 1 25.29 16.26 6.01
CA PRO A 1 25.23 14.78 5.83
C PRO A 1 23.83 14.40 5.38
N ILE A 2 23.70 13.57 4.33
CA ILE A 2 22.41 13.03 3.83
C ILE A 2 22.26 11.56 4.27
N TYR A 3 23.26 11.03 4.98
CA TYR A 3 23.35 9.67 5.52
C TYR A 3 23.32 9.73 7.05
N GLY A 4 22.54 8.83 7.67
CA GLY A 4 22.44 8.66 9.12
C GLY A 4 21.14 9.17 9.76
N TYR A 5 20.87 8.72 10.98
CA TYR A 5 19.71 9.14 11.79
C TYR A 5 20.17 10.18 12.84
N PRO A 6 19.54 11.37 12.91
CA PRO A 6 19.91 12.36 13.91
C PRO A 6 19.50 11.89 15.32
N GLU A 7 20.45 11.85 16.26
CA GLU A 7 20.18 11.49 17.67
C GLU A 7 19.23 12.46 18.41
N LYS A 8 18.89 13.60 17.80
CA LYS A 8 17.96 14.60 18.34
C LYS A 8 16.83 14.87 17.33
N LEU A 9 15.59 14.68 17.76
CA LEU A 9 14.40 15.12 17.02
C LEU A 9 14.42 16.65 16.87
N GLY A 10 14.80 17.15 15.71
CA GLY A 10 14.81 18.57 15.37
C GLY A 10 14.46 18.80 13.90
N LEU A 11 14.46 20.07 13.46
CA LEU A 11 14.20 20.45 12.05
C LEU A 11 15.18 19.83 11.05
N SER A 12 16.33 19.33 11.51
CA SER A 12 17.30 18.60 10.71
C SER A 12 16.77 17.25 10.20
N VAL A 13 15.84 16.59 10.92
CA VAL A 13 15.24 15.29 10.51
C VAL A 13 14.59 15.37 9.13
N ILE A 14 13.97 16.51 8.82
CA ILE A 14 13.28 16.74 7.54
C ILE A 14 14.28 16.66 6.38
N GLN A 15 15.53 17.13 6.56
CA GLN A 15 16.56 17.08 5.51
C GLN A 15 17.04 15.65 5.23
N PHE A 16 17.04 14.77 6.24
CA PHE A 16 17.43 13.36 6.09
C PHE A 16 16.31 12.48 5.53
N VAL A 17 15.06 12.80 5.84
CA VAL A 17 13.89 12.00 5.41
C VAL A 17 13.32 12.47 4.06
N ALA A 18 13.49 13.73 3.69
CA ALA A 18 12.93 14.28 2.45
C ALA A 18 13.40 13.54 1.19
N LEU A 19 14.69 13.22 1.07
CA LEU A 19 15.23 12.55 -0.11
C LEU A 19 14.72 11.11 -0.29
N PRO A 20 14.76 10.22 0.74
CA PRO A 20 14.18 8.88 0.63
C PRO A 20 12.67 8.89 0.37
N VAL A 21 11.92 9.83 0.98
CA VAL A 21 10.48 9.96 0.73
C VAL A 21 10.22 10.36 -0.73
N LEU A 22 10.94 11.36 -1.25
CA LEU A 22 10.77 11.84 -2.61
C LEU A 22 11.12 10.75 -3.64
N LEU A 23 12.20 9.99 -3.40
CA LEU A 23 12.55 8.82 -4.21
C LEU A 23 11.46 7.75 -4.15
N GLY A 24 10.94 7.42 -2.98
CA GLY A 24 9.85 6.46 -2.81
C GLY A 24 8.58 6.88 -3.54
N VAL A 25 8.20 8.16 -3.44
CA VAL A 25 7.04 8.72 -4.13
C VAL A 25 7.23 8.66 -5.64
N VAL A 26 8.36 9.12 -6.18
CA VAL A 26 8.63 9.10 -7.62
C VAL A 26 8.67 7.68 -8.17
N ALA A 27 9.27 6.73 -7.43
CA ALA A 27 9.30 5.32 -7.82
C ALA A 27 7.90 4.68 -7.83
N GLY A 28 7.05 5.01 -6.86
CA GLY A 28 5.70 4.46 -6.73
C GLY A 28 4.66 5.11 -7.66
N LEU A 29 4.82 6.39 -7.99
CA LEU A 29 3.85 7.17 -8.77
C LEU A 29 3.55 6.56 -10.14
N GLY A 30 4.58 6.11 -10.86
CA GLY A 30 4.39 5.54 -12.20
C GLY A 30 3.51 4.29 -12.20
N ALA A 31 3.78 3.36 -11.29
CA ALA A 31 2.98 2.14 -11.15
C ALA A 31 1.57 2.45 -10.61
N GLY A 32 1.45 3.34 -9.63
CA GLY A 32 0.17 3.74 -9.05
C GLY A 32 -0.77 4.37 -10.09
N VAL A 33 -0.31 5.39 -10.82
CA VAL A 33 -1.12 6.06 -11.85
C VAL A 33 -1.56 5.08 -12.93
N ARG A 34 -0.68 4.19 -13.38
CA ARG A 34 -1.00 3.16 -14.38
C ARG A 34 -2.05 2.17 -13.86
N PHE A 35 -1.94 1.76 -12.60
CA PHE A 35 -2.90 0.87 -11.94
C PHE A 35 -4.29 1.50 -11.87
N TYR A 36 -4.41 2.70 -11.28
CA TYR A 36 -5.70 3.39 -11.14
C TYR A 36 -6.35 3.66 -12.50
N ARG A 37 -5.57 4.06 -13.49
CA ARG A 37 -6.06 4.29 -14.85
C ARG A 37 -6.60 3.00 -15.49
N THR A 38 -5.90 1.88 -15.31
CA THR A 38 -6.33 0.58 -15.86
C THR A 38 -7.64 0.14 -15.22
N VAL A 39 -7.72 0.17 -13.88
CA VAL A 39 -8.93 -0.22 -13.14
C VAL A 39 -10.15 0.60 -13.57
N ILE A 40 -10.03 1.93 -13.65
CA ILE A 40 -11.14 2.79 -14.06
C ILE A 40 -11.55 2.53 -15.52
N LEU A 41 -10.59 2.30 -16.42
CA LEU A 41 -10.87 2.01 -17.83
C LEU A 41 -11.60 0.67 -18.00
N ASP A 42 -11.21 -0.35 -17.25
CA ASP A 42 -11.83 -1.67 -17.30
C ASP A 42 -13.27 -1.60 -16.76
N GLU A 43 -13.49 -0.94 -15.62
CA GLU A 43 -14.83 -0.75 -15.06
C GLU A 43 -15.73 0.10 -15.98
N THR A 44 -15.20 1.10 -16.67
CA THR A 44 -15.97 1.92 -17.63
C THR A 44 -16.44 1.12 -18.84
N ARG A 45 -15.71 0.05 -19.22
CA ARG A 45 -16.03 -0.82 -20.36
C ARG A 45 -17.02 -1.92 -20.02
N ALA A 46 -17.36 -2.09 -18.74
CA ALA A 46 -18.26 -3.14 -18.28
C ALA A 46 -19.71 -2.93 -18.75
N ASP A 47 -20.44 -4.04 -18.92
CA ASP A 47 -21.81 -4.02 -19.48
C ASP A 47 -22.83 -3.31 -18.56
N TYR A 48 -22.58 -3.26 -17.25
CA TYR A 48 -23.42 -2.49 -16.32
C TYR A 48 -23.35 -0.98 -16.59
N VAL A 49 -22.20 -0.46 -17.05
CA VAL A 49 -22.01 0.95 -17.42
C VAL A 49 -22.76 1.26 -18.71
N ARG A 50 -22.66 0.37 -19.71
CA ARG A 50 -23.42 0.51 -20.97
C ARG A 50 -24.92 0.54 -20.72
N THR A 51 -25.40 -0.33 -19.83
CA THR A 51 -26.80 -0.38 -19.42
C THR A 51 -27.23 0.88 -18.67
N ALA A 52 -26.40 1.40 -17.76
CA ALA A 52 -26.69 2.64 -17.04
C ALA A 52 -26.76 3.86 -17.98
N ARG A 53 -25.87 3.94 -18.97
CA ARG A 53 -25.92 4.98 -20.02
C ARG A 53 -27.17 4.84 -20.90
N ALA A 54 -27.54 3.61 -21.29
CA ALA A 54 -28.76 3.36 -22.07
C ALA A 54 -30.04 3.75 -21.30
N LYS A 55 -30.01 3.70 -19.96
CA LYS A 55 -31.09 4.17 -19.08
C LYS A 55 -31.12 5.71 -18.88
N GLY A 56 -30.20 6.45 -19.49
CA GLY A 56 -30.15 7.91 -19.39
C GLY A 56 -29.48 8.46 -18.12
N VAL A 57 -28.73 7.63 -17.38
CA VAL A 57 -27.96 8.12 -16.22
C VAL A 57 -26.83 9.02 -16.72
N GLY A 58 -26.74 10.24 -16.17
CA GLY A 58 -25.68 11.19 -16.52
C GLY A 58 -24.28 10.68 -16.17
N GLU A 59 -23.25 11.16 -16.87
CA GLU A 59 -21.88 10.66 -16.72
C GLU A 59 -21.36 10.73 -15.27
N GLY A 60 -21.70 11.77 -14.52
CA GLY A 60 -21.34 11.87 -13.09
C GLY A 60 -21.97 10.78 -12.23
N GLY A 61 -23.24 10.43 -12.47
CA GLY A 61 -23.93 9.37 -11.74
C GLY A 61 -23.41 7.96 -12.07
N VAL A 62 -22.98 7.75 -13.32
CA VAL A 62 -22.30 6.52 -13.74
C VAL A 62 -20.91 6.42 -13.10
N MET A 63 -20.14 7.51 -13.14
CA MET A 63 -18.78 7.55 -12.60
C MET A 63 -18.76 7.32 -11.09
N PHE A 64 -19.45 8.15 -10.31
CA PHE A 64 -19.40 8.06 -8.84
C PHE A 64 -20.28 6.93 -8.29
N GLY A 65 -21.42 6.65 -8.93
CA GLY A 65 -22.39 5.68 -8.41
C GLY A 65 -22.10 4.23 -8.78
N HIS A 66 -21.49 3.97 -9.95
CA HIS A 66 -21.28 2.61 -10.45
C HIS A 66 -19.79 2.29 -10.61
N VAL A 67 -19.08 3.07 -11.43
CA VAL A 67 -17.67 2.81 -11.77
C VAL A 67 -16.78 2.91 -10.53
N LEU A 68 -16.86 4.01 -9.78
CA LEU A 68 -16.00 4.24 -8.62
C LEU A 68 -16.28 3.22 -7.51
N LYS A 69 -17.55 2.90 -7.25
CA LYS A 69 -17.94 1.94 -6.22
C LYS A 69 -17.40 0.53 -6.52
N ASN A 70 -17.42 0.11 -7.78
CA ASN A 70 -16.88 -1.20 -8.19
C ASN A 70 -15.35 -1.18 -8.26
N ALA A 71 -14.76 -0.08 -8.74
CA ALA A 71 -13.31 0.13 -8.75
C ALA A 71 -12.68 0.19 -7.34
N MET A 72 -13.45 0.51 -6.30
CA MET A 72 -12.94 0.52 -4.92
C MET A 72 -12.48 -0.85 -4.45
N ILE A 73 -13.06 -1.95 -4.95
CA ILE A 73 -12.67 -3.31 -4.57
C ILE A 73 -11.18 -3.55 -4.89
N PRO A 74 -10.72 -3.49 -6.16
CA PRO A 74 -9.31 -3.69 -6.49
C PRO A 74 -8.40 -2.62 -5.89
N ILE A 75 -8.89 -1.39 -5.67
CA ILE A 75 -8.12 -0.33 -5.00
C ILE A 75 -7.81 -0.71 -3.55
N ILE A 76 -8.80 -1.20 -2.80
CA ILE A 76 -8.62 -1.65 -1.42
C ILE A 76 -7.64 -2.83 -1.36
N THR A 77 -7.77 -3.79 -2.28
CA THR A 77 -6.82 -4.91 -2.38
C THR A 77 -5.39 -4.41 -2.53
N GLN A 78 -5.18 -3.43 -3.42
CA GLN A 78 -3.86 -2.91 -3.72
C GLN A 78 -3.23 -2.21 -2.50
N VAL A 79 -4.02 -1.43 -1.75
CA VAL A 79 -3.53 -0.74 -0.55
C VAL A 79 -3.05 -1.75 0.50
N VAL A 80 -3.77 -2.86 0.66
CA VAL A 80 -3.45 -3.89 1.64
C VAL A 80 -2.13 -4.56 1.33
N VAL A 81 -1.87 -4.90 0.06
CA VAL A 81 -0.60 -5.49 -0.36
C VAL A 81 0.59 -4.58 -0.06
N VAL A 82 0.37 -3.26 0.00
CA VAL A 82 1.40 -2.27 0.31
C VAL A 82 1.68 -2.18 1.82
N ILE A 83 0.73 -2.51 2.70
CA ILE A 83 0.91 -2.40 4.16
C ILE A 83 2.10 -3.25 4.67
N PRO A 84 2.23 -4.54 4.34
CA PRO A 84 3.38 -5.35 4.75
C PRO A 84 4.70 -4.83 4.20
N PHE A 85 4.68 -4.30 2.97
CA PHE A 85 5.84 -3.68 2.37
C PHE A 85 6.28 -2.42 3.13
N LEU A 86 5.34 -1.65 3.70
CA LEU A 86 5.66 -0.53 4.57
C LEU A 86 6.27 -0.98 5.91
N PHE A 87 5.78 -2.08 6.49
CA PHE A 87 6.25 -2.57 7.80
C PHE A 87 7.59 -3.31 7.72
N LEU A 88 7.80 -4.15 6.72
CA LEU A 88 9.11 -4.75 6.42
C LEU A 88 10.10 -3.71 5.88
N GLY A 89 9.60 -2.50 5.61
CA GLY A 89 10.39 -1.36 5.20
C GLY A 89 10.75 -1.41 3.72
N SER A 90 11.12 -0.25 3.20
CA SER A 90 11.95 -0.21 2.00
C SER A 90 13.36 -0.60 2.42
N LEU A 91 13.61 -1.91 2.53
CA LEU A 91 14.92 -2.50 2.84
C LEU A 91 16.06 -1.77 2.11
N LEU A 92 15.82 -1.43 0.84
CA LEU A 92 16.76 -0.71 -0.01
C LEU A 92 17.02 0.72 0.49
N LEU A 93 15.97 1.50 0.78
CA LEU A 93 16.11 2.87 1.28
C LEU A 93 16.67 2.90 2.71
N GLU A 94 16.23 2.01 3.59
CA GLU A 94 16.74 1.92 4.97
C GLU A 94 18.24 1.61 4.99
N ARG A 95 18.67 0.63 4.17
CA ARG A 95 20.09 0.29 4.04
C ARG A 95 20.89 1.41 3.40
N PHE A 96 20.39 2.01 2.33
CA PHE A 96 21.12 3.06 1.62
C PHE A 96 21.25 4.34 2.45
N PHE A 97 20.19 4.77 3.14
CA PHE A 97 20.19 5.98 3.97
C PHE A 97 20.67 5.74 5.41
N SER A 98 20.99 4.49 5.78
CA SER A 98 21.35 4.08 7.15
C SER A 98 20.31 4.51 8.19
N ILE A 99 19.04 4.33 7.85
CA ILE A 99 17.90 4.61 8.74
C ILE A 99 17.64 3.33 9.55
N PRO A 100 17.66 3.40 10.90
CA PRO A 100 17.36 2.24 11.73
C PRO A 100 15.89 1.85 11.57
N GLY A 101 15.65 0.71 10.92
CA GLY A 101 14.32 0.16 10.66
C GLY A 101 14.29 -1.37 10.73
N LEU A 102 13.09 -1.95 10.65
CA LEU A 102 12.90 -3.40 10.74
C LEU A 102 13.56 -4.13 9.56
N GLY A 103 13.55 -3.53 8.36
CA GLY A 103 14.23 -4.07 7.19
C GLY A 103 15.75 -4.04 7.35
N TYR A 104 16.29 -2.94 7.87
CA TYR A 104 17.71 -2.87 8.23
C TYR A 104 18.10 -4.00 9.21
N MET A 105 17.36 -4.16 10.31
CA MET A 105 17.62 -5.21 11.31
C MET A 105 17.56 -6.63 10.71
N LEU A 106 16.61 -6.89 9.82
CA LEU A 106 16.47 -8.19 9.15
C LEU A 106 17.72 -8.53 8.33
N ILE A 107 18.21 -7.61 7.50
CA ILE A 107 19.42 -7.83 6.70
C ILE A 107 20.64 -8.00 7.63
N ASP A 108 20.64 -7.38 8.81
CA ASP A 108 21.77 -7.43 9.72
C ASP A 108 21.87 -8.81 10.35
N ALA A 109 20.72 -9.29 10.83
CA ALA A 109 20.55 -10.64 11.36
C ALA A 109 20.88 -11.72 10.31
N VAL A 110 20.53 -11.50 9.04
CA VAL A 110 20.92 -12.41 7.95
C VAL A 110 22.43 -12.45 7.77
N ASN A 111 23.11 -11.30 7.77
CA ASN A 111 24.57 -11.25 7.61
C ASN A 111 25.32 -11.81 8.83
N SER A 112 24.81 -11.58 10.04
CA SER A 112 25.38 -12.12 11.28
C SER A 112 24.96 -13.56 11.57
N SER A 113 24.10 -14.16 10.73
CA SER A 113 23.49 -15.49 10.94
C SER A 113 22.76 -15.62 12.30
N ASP A 114 22.15 -14.54 12.76
CA ASP A 114 21.35 -14.51 13.99
C ASP A 114 19.93 -15.05 13.70
N TRP A 115 19.83 -16.38 13.68
CA TRP A 115 18.59 -17.12 13.45
C TRP A 115 17.43 -16.75 14.40
N PRO A 116 17.66 -16.56 15.72
CA PRO A 116 16.63 -16.08 16.63
C PRO A 116 15.98 -14.77 16.17
N VAL A 117 16.79 -13.78 15.78
CA VAL A 117 16.29 -12.47 15.35
C VAL A 117 15.51 -12.56 14.03
N ILE A 118 16.00 -13.35 13.07
CA ILE A 118 15.30 -13.60 11.80
C ILE A 118 13.91 -14.21 12.05
N ASN A 119 13.83 -15.22 12.91
CA ASN A 119 12.56 -15.88 13.23
C ASN A 119 11.58 -14.92 13.94
N ALA A 120 12.08 -14.09 14.87
CA ALA A 120 11.25 -13.10 15.55
C ALA A 120 10.68 -12.06 14.59
N LEU A 121 11.52 -11.48 13.71
CA LEU A 121 11.09 -10.52 12.69
C LEU A 121 10.11 -11.13 11.69
N THR A 122 10.36 -12.37 11.26
CA THR A 122 9.47 -13.09 10.35
C THR A 122 8.11 -13.34 10.98
N PHE A 123 8.08 -13.75 12.26
CA PHE A 123 6.85 -14.00 13.00
C PHE A 123 6.03 -12.71 13.20
N VAL A 124 6.68 -11.60 13.58
CA VAL A 124 6.04 -10.29 13.70
C VAL A 124 5.51 -9.81 12.35
N GLY A 125 6.29 -9.95 11.28
CA GLY A 125 5.87 -9.63 9.93
C GLY A 125 4.64 -10.43 9.48
N ALA A 126 4.59 -11.72 9.82
CA ALA A 126 3.45 -12.57 9.55
C ALA A 126 2.20 -12.13 10.33
N LEU A 127 2.33 -11.76 11.61
CA LEU A 127 1.21 -11.24 12.40
C LEU A 127 0.64 -9.93 11.83
N ILE A 128 1.52 -9.01 11.44
CA ILE A 128 1.11 -7.76 10.79
C ILE A 128 0.40 -8.03 9.46
N TYR A 129 0.93 -8.97 8.66
CA TYR A 129 0.30 -9.37 7.40
C TYR A 129 -1.10 -9.95 7.61
N LEU A 130 -1.26 -10.84 8.58
CA LEU A 130 -2.57 -11.40 8.94
C LEU A 130 -3.53 -10.30 9.42
N GLY A 131 -3.05 -9.34 10.22
CA GLY A 131 -3.84 -8.18 10.64
C GLY A 131 -4.29 -7.31 9.46
N ALA A 132 -3.41 -7.08 8.48
CA ALA A 132 -3.73 -6.33 7.27
C ALA A 132 -4.78 -7.06 6.41
N LEU A 133 -4.65 -8.38 6.25
CA LEU A 133 -5.65 -9.20 5.55
C LEU A 133 -7.01 -9.14 6.24
N LEU A 134 -7.05 -9.26 7.58
CA LEU A 134 -8.30 -9.16 8.33
C LEU A 134 -8.95 -7.77 8.18
N LEU A 135 -8.14 -6.69 8.16
CA LEU A 135 -8.62 -5.34 7.89
C LEU A 135 -9.21 -5.22 6.49
N THR A 136 -8.66 -5.94 5.52
CA THR A 136 -9.17 -6.01 4.14
C THR A 136 -10.55 -6.61 4.08
N ASP A 137 -10.74 -7.77 4.73
CA ASP A 137 -12.01 -8.45 4.78
C ASP A 137 -13.08 -7.56 5.43
N LEU A 138 -12.71 -6.81 6.48
CA LEU A 138 -13.58 -5.82 7.09
C LEU A 138 -13.90 -4.65 6.15
N CYS A 139 -12.92 -4.12 5.42
CA CYS A 139 -13.13 -3.07 4.43
C CYS A 139 -14.05 -3.54 3.29
N TYR A 140 -13.91 -4.79 2.82
CA TYR A 140 -14.83 -5.36 1.84
C TYR A 140 -16.24 -5.51 2.39
N ALA A 141 -16.40 -5.97 3.63
CA ALA A 141 -17.72 -6.06 4.27
C ALA A 141 -18.40 -4.68 4.40
N LEU A 142 -17.63 -3.61 4.63
CA LEU A 142 -18.15 -2.24 4.70
C LEU A 142 -18.50 -1.65 3.32
N VAL A 143 -17.70 -1.94 2.30
CA VAL A 143 -17.86 -1.37 0.95
C VAL A 143 -18.89 -2.12 0.13
N ASP A 144 -19.00 -3.44 0.30
CA ASP A 144 -19.98 -4.26 -0.40
C ASP A 144 -21.03 -4.85 0.56
N PRO A 145 -22.19 -4.18 0.73
CA PRO A 145 -23.30 -4.71 1.52
C PRO A 145 -23.98 -5.94 0.90
N ARG A 146 -23.51 -6.45 -0.26
CA ARG A 146 -24.00 -7.71 -0.85
C ARG A 146 -23.34 -8.95 -0.26
N VAL A 147 -22.26 -8.80 0.51
CA VAL A 147 -21.71 -9.89 1.35
C VAL A 147 -22.59 -10.04 2.60
N THR A 148 -23.89 -10.25 2.40
CA THR A 148 -24.74 -10.81 3.46
C THR A 148 -24.42 -12.30 3.49
N LEU A 149 -23.59 -12.70 4.45
CA LEU A 149 -23.45 -14.11 4.84
C LEU A 149 -24.86 -14.68 5.05
N LYS A 150 -25.27 -15.60 4.18
CA LYS A 150 -26.42 -16.46 4.41
C LYS A 150 -26.01 -17.62 5.29
#